data_AF-A0A4Y2G7Q9-F1
#
_entry.id   AF-A0A4Y2G7Q9-F1
#
_cell.length_a   1.000
_cell.length_b   1.000
_cell.length_c   1.000
_cell.angle_alpha   90.00
_cell.angle_beta   90.00
_cell.angle_gamma   90.00
#
_symmetry.space_group_name_H-M   'P 1'
#
loop_
_entity.id
_entity.type
_entity.pdbx_description
1 polymer ?
#
loop_
_entity_poly.entity_id
_entity_poly.type
_entity_poly.pdbx_seq_one_letter_code
_entity_poly.pdbx_strand_id
1 'polypeptide(L)'
;MEAMNVFQFKKLNGDNYRQWKLDIRMLLMERGLFKFIDKSEPVLAEGATSREKMEFECQKCKALATIYFSLEESQKDLVAEAGIAKEVWTLLEEISEQKSRTRTA
;
A
#
# COMPACT_ATOMS: atom_id res chain seq x y z
N MET A 1 -14.39 20.68 -2.75
CA MET A 1 -13.45 20.07 -1.78
C MET A 1 -14.20 18.87 -1.22
N GLU A 2 -14.05 17.70 -1.85
CA GLU A 2 -14.71 16.49 -1.35
C GLU A 2 -14.17 16.23 0.05
N ALA A 3 -15.07 16.11 1.02
CA ALA A 3 -14.71 15.70 2.36
C ALA A 3 -13.91 14.41 2.21
N MET A 4 -12.65 14.41 2.67
CA MET A 4 -11.89 13.17 2.79
C MET A 4 -12.73 12.28 3.68
N ASN A 5 -13.43 11.30 3.10
CA ASN A 5 -14.06 10.26 3.86
C ASN A 5 -12.91 9.54 4.57
N VAL A 6 -12.66 9.92 5.83
CA VAL A 6 -11.58 9.36 6.63
C VAL A 6 -12.08 7.99 7.05
N PHE A 7 -11.85 7.00 6.19
CA PHE A 7 -12.00 5.63 6.61
C PHE A 7 -11.11 5.41 7.84
N GLN A 8 -11.73 5.14 8.98
CA GLN A 8 -11.01 4.85 10.21
C GLN A 8 -10.69 3.35 10.25
N PHE A 9 -9.47 3.02 9.87
CA PHE A 9 -8.94 1.67 9.98
C PHE A 9 -7.97 1.58 11.13
N LYS A 10 -7.89 0.40 11.77
CA LYS A 10 -6.83 0.14 12.73
C LYS A 10 -5.51 0.08 11.98
N LYS A 11 -4.53 0.88 12.39
CA LYS A 11 -3.19 0.86 11.81
C LYS A 11 -2.54 -0.51 12.01
N LEU A 12 -1.64 -0.88 11.08
CA LEU A 12 -0.90 -2.14 11.21
C LEU A 12 0.02 -2.07 12.43
N ASN A 13 -0.16 -3.01 13.36
CA ASN A 13 0.59 -3.09 14.61
C ASN A 13 1.31 -4.44 14.79
N GLY A 14 1.38 -5.23 13.72
CA GLY A 14 2.04 -6.54 13.70
C GLY A 14 1.17 -7.71 14.14
N ASP A 15 0.02 -7.50 14.78
CA ASP A 15 -0.90 -8.58 15.18
C ASP A 15 -2.20 -8.61 14.35
N ASN A 16 -2.54 -7.50 13.71
CA ASN A 16 -3.77 -7.33 12.94
C ASN A 16 -3.59 -7.44 11.41
N TYR A 17 -2.48 -8.03 10.93
CA TYR A 17 -2.14 -8.02 9.50
C TYR A 17 -3.28 -8.52 8.60
N ARG A 18 -3.98 -9.61 8.95
CA ARG A 18 -5.09 -10.14 8.14
C ARG A 18 -6.21 -9.12 7.92
N GLN A 19 -6.65 -8.43 8.97
CA GLN A 19 -7.72 -7.45 8.88
C GLN A 19 -7.22 -6.18 8.18
N TRP A 20 -6.05 -5.68 8.59
CA TRP A 20 -5.41 -4.51 7.96
C TRP A 20 -5.25 -4.70 6.45
N LYS A 21 -4.81 -5.88 6.01
CA LYS A 21 -4.63 -6.20 4.59
C LYS A 21 -5.94 -6.09 3.81
N LEU A 22 -7.04 -6.59 4.38
CA LEU A 22 -8.36 -6.50 3.74
C LEU A 22 -8.83 -5.05 3.65
N ASP A 23 -8.74 -4.30 4.74
CA ASP A 23 -9.17 -2.91 4.84
C ASP A 23 -8.41 -2.02 3.84
N ILE A 24 -7.08 -2.12 3.82
CA ILE A 24 -6.24 -1.32 2.92
C ILE A 24 -6.38 -1.76 1.47
N ARG A 25 -6.60 -3.06 1.20
CA ARG A 25 -6.94 -3.52 -0.15
C ARG A 25 -8.23 -2.88 -0.66
N MET A 26 -9.29 -2.85 0.15
CA MET A 26 -10.56 -2.23 -0.24
C MET A 26 -10.40 -0.73 -0.46
N LEU A 27 -9.64 -0.04 0.40
CA LEU A 27 -9.34 1.37 0.22
C LEU A 27 -8.59 1.66 -1.09
N LEU A 28 -7.58 0.85 -1.42
CA LEU A 28 -6.83 1.01 -2.66
C LEU A 28 -7.70 0.70 -3.89
N MET A 29 -8.64 -0.25 -3.79
CA MET A 29 -9.59 -0.55 -4.86
C MET A 29 -10.59 0.60 -5.08
N GLU A 30 -11.18 1.14 -4.02
CA GLU A 30 -12.09 2.29 -4.08
C GLU A 30 -11.44 3.50 -4.75
N ARG A 31 -10.14 3.72 -4.50
CA ARG A 31 -9.36 4.82 -5.08
C ARG A 31 -8.77 4.52 -6.47
N GLY A 32 -8.95 3.32 -7.01
CA GLY A 32 -8.32 2.90 -8.27
C GLY A 32 -6.78 2.81 -8.21
N LEU A 33 -6.22 2.64 -7.01
CA LEU A 33 -4.78 2.58 -6.72
C LEU A 33 -4.27 1.15 -6.56
N PHE A 34 -5.15 0.15 -6.45
CA PHE A 34 -4.78 -1.26 -6.25
C PHE A 34 -3.81 -1.78 -7.34
N LYS A 35 -3.90 -1.24 -8.55
CA LYS A 35 -3.02 -1.53 -9.70
C LYS A 35 -1.52 -1.30 -9.42
N PHE A 36 -1.15 -0.49 -8.42
CA PHE A 36 0.25 -0.23 -8.06
C PHE A 36 0.84 -1.21 -7.03
N ILE A 37 0.01 -2.10 -6.47
CA ILE A 37 0.47 -3.21 -5.61
C ILE A 37 0.20 -4.58 -6.22
N ASP A 38 -0.66 -4.64 -7.24
CA ASP A 38 -0.93 -5.88 -7.96
C ASP A 38 0.27 -6.30 -8.82
N LYS A 39 0.27 -7.56 -9.27
CA LYS A 39 1.37 -8.14 -10.05
C LYS A 39 1.56 -7.42 -11.40
N SER A 40 0.49 -6.85 -11.95
CA SER A 40 0.50 -6.09 -13.20
C SER A 40 0.48 -4.59 -12.91
N GLU A 41 1.66 -4.03 -12.61
CA GLU A 41 1.78 -2.56 -12.58
C GLU A 41 1.51 -2.03 -13.99
N PRO A 42 0.59 -1.08 -14.17
CA PRO A 42 0.27 -0.54 -15.47
C PRO A 42 1.48 0.18 -16.05
N VAL A 43 1.81 -0.09 -17.32
CA VAL A 43 2.83 0.65 -18.06
C VAL A 43 2.14 1.80 -18.79
N LEU A 44 2.69 3.00 -18.66
CA LEU A 44 2.23 4.14 -19.44
C LEU A 44 2.49 3.90 -20.93
N ALA A 45 1.51 4.20 -21.77
CA ALA A 45 1.69 4.13 -23.22
C ALA A 45 2.83 5.04 -23.68
N GLU A 46 3.56 4.63 -24.71
CA GLU A 46 4.71 5.38 -25.24
C GLU A 46 4.33 6.81 -25.69
N GLY A 47 3.09 6.98 -26.19
CA GLY A 47 2.50 8.27 -26.57
C GLY A 47 1.80 9.05 -25.45
N ALA A 48 1.95 8.65 -24.18
CA ALA A 48 1.28 9.32 -23.07
C ALA A 48 1.68 10.81 -22.99
N THR A 49 0.67 11.67 -22.85
CA THR A 49 0.83 13.11 -22.68
C THR A 49 1.54 13.43 -21.36
N SER A 50 2.15 14.60 -21.25
CA SER A 50 2.77 15.05 -20.01
C SER A 50 1.79 15.07 -18.82
N ARG A 51 0.51 15.35 -19.09
CA ARG A 51 -0.56 15.32 -18.07
C ARG A 51 -0.79 13.90 -17.54
N GLU A 52 -0.88 12.91 -18.42
CA GLU A 52 -1.07 11.51 -18.02
C GLU A 52 0.13 10.97 -17.24
N LYS A 53 1.35 11.32 -17.65
CA LYS A 53 2.58 10.96 -16.91
C LYS A 53 2.57 11.55 -15.50
N MET A 54 2.23 12.83 -15.36
CA MET A 54 2.13 13.49 -14.06
C MET A 54 1.04 12.88 -13.18
N GLU A 55 -0.13 12.57 -13.75
CA GLU A 55 -1.22 11.93 -13.02
C GLU A 55 -0.83 10.53 -12.54
N PHE A 56 -0.16 9.76 -13.38
CA PHE A 56 0.33 8.42 -13.04
C PHE A 56 1.31 8.44 -11.87
N GLU A 57 2.31 9.33 -11.91
CA GLU A 57 3.25 9.50 -10.78
C GLU A 57 2.53 9.97 -9.51
N CYS A 58 1.55 10.88 -9.64
CA CYS A 58 0.72 11.29 -8.52
C CYS A 58 -0.04 10.10 -7.91
N GLN A 59 -0.59 9.21 -8.74
CA GLN A 59 -1.28 8.01 -8.28
C GLN A 59 -0.32 7.01 -7.62
N LYS A 60 0.91 6.83 -8.13
CA LYS A 60 1.96 6.02 -7.48
C LYS A 60 2.27 6.52 -6.08
N CYS A 61 2.53 7.82 -5.94
CA CYS A 61 2.78 8.46 -4.65
C CYS A 61 1.58 8.32 -3.70
N LYS A 62 0.35 8.47 -4.21
CA LYS A 62 -0.87 8.28 -3.41
C LYS A 62 -1.03 6.84 -2.92
N ALA A 63 -0.71 5.84 -3.74
CA ALA A 63 -0.77 4.44 -3.34
C ALA A 63 0.22 4.15 -2.21
N LEU A 64 1.48 4.58 -2.38
CA LEU A 64 2.52 4.45 -1.37
C LEU A 64 2.13 5.15 -0.06
N ALA A 65 1.71 6.41 -0.14
CA ALA A 65 1.30 7.20 1.03
C ALA A 65 0.11 6.56 1.75
N THR A 66 -0.86 6.02 1.01
CA THR A 66 -2.03 5.33 1.59
C THR A 66 -1.60 4.14 2.45
N ILE A 67 -0.66 3.33 1.97
CA ILE A 67 -0.13 2.20 2.73
C ILE A 67 0.68 2.71 3.92
N TYR A 68 1.65 3.60 3.69
CA TYR A 68 2.56 4.11 4.73
C TYR A 68 1.83 4.78 5.90
N PHE A 69 0.78 5.57 5.63
CA PHE A 69 0.01 6.22 6.70
C PHE A 69 -0.92 5.28 7.46
N SER A 70 -1.20 4.11 6.91
CA SER A 70 -1.94 3.05 7.59
C SER A 70 -1.07 2.22 8.55
N LEU A 71 0.23 2.52 8.66
CA LEU A 71 1.17 1.81 9.52
C LEU A 71 1.35 2.52 10.87
N GLU A 72 1.55 1.75 11.93
CA GLU A 72 2.16 2.25 13.16
C GLU A 72 3.67 2.45 12.98
N GLU A 73 4.30 3.24 13.85
CA GLU A 73 5.72 3.58 13.76
C GLU A 73 6.63 2.35 13.68
N SER A 74 6.38 1.33 14.50
CA SER A 74 7.14 0.07 14.48
C SER A 74 7.14 -0.64 13.12
N GLN A 75 6.08 -0.45 12.32
CA GLN A 75 5.96 -1.07 11.00
C GLN A 75 6.54 -0.19 9.90
N LYS A 76 6.60 1.14 10.11
CA LYS A 76 7.23 2.08 9.18
C LYS A 76 8.73 1.87 9.10
N ASP A 77 9.37 1.58 10.22
CA ASP A 77 10.82 1.31 10.27
C ASP A 77 11.19 0.09 9.40
N LEU A 78 10.31 -0.92 9.34
CA LEU A 78 10.51 -2.14 8.55
C LEU A 78 10.45 -1.92 7.03
N VAL A 79 9.87 -0.80 6.59
CA VAL A 79 9.66 -0.49 5.17
C VAL A 79 10.30 0.84 4.77
N ALA A 80 11.16 1.39 5.61
CA ALA A 80 11.75 2.72 5.42
C ALA A 80 12.58 2.84 4.12
N GLU A 81 13.16 1.73 3.67
CA GLU A 81 13.98 1.66 2.44
C GLU A 81 13.14 1.41 1.18
N ALA A 82 11.87 1.01 1.32
CA ALA A 82 11.00 0.70 0.18
C ALA A 82 10.48 1.99 -0.48
N GLY A 83 10.75 2.13 -1.78
CA GLY A 83 10.47 3.35 -2.53
C GLY A 83 9.13 3.34 -3.26
N ILE A 84 8.51 2.16 -3.44
CA ILE A 84 7.24 2.01 -4.14
C ILE A 84 6.23 1.16 -3.34
N ALA A 85 4.95 1.41 -3.62
CA ALA A 85 3.83 0.76 -2.91
C ALA A 85 3.92 -0.77 -2.91
N LYS A 86 4.34 -1.37 -4.03
CA LYS A 86 4.48 -2.82 -4.19
C LYS A 86 5.54 -3.44 -3.28
N GLU A 87 6.68 -2.77 -3.12
CA GLU A 87 7.77 -3.22 -2.25
C GLU A 87 7.31 -3.21 -0.80
N VAL A 88 6.73 -2.09 -0.35
CA VAL A 88 6.14 -1.97 1.00
C VAL A 88 5.13 -3.08 1.26
N TRP A 89 4.22 -3.31 0.30
CA TRP A 89 3.19 -4.33 0.44
C TRP A 89 3.77 -5.75 0.58
N THR A 90 4.76 -6.08 -0.26
CA THR A 90 5.42 -7.40 -0.28
C THR A 90 6.19 -7.64 1.02
N LEU A 91 6.98 -6.66 1.48
CA LEU A 91 7.73 -6.78 2.73
C LEU A 91 6.81 -7.04 3.94
N LEU A 92 5.69 -6.31 4.02
CA LEU A 92 4.71 -6.50 5.10
C LEU A 92 4.06 -7.90 5.05
N GLU A 93 3.83 -8.44 3.86
CA GLU A 93 3.34 -9.81 3.66
C GLU A 93 4.34 -10.85 4.16
N GLU A 94 5.61 -10.73 3.75
CA GLU A 94 6.69 -11.63 4.16
C GLU A 94 6.92 -11.61 5.68
N ILE A 95 6.96 -10.42 6.30
CA ILE A 95 7.12 -10.26 7.75
C ILE A 95 5.96 -10.93 8.51
N SER A 96 4.72 -10.73 8.03
CA SER A 96 3.56 -11.37 8.66
C SER A 96 3.58 -12.90 8.49
N GLU A 97 4.01 -13.41 7.34
CA GLU A 97 4.15 -14.85 7.13
C GLU A 97 5.21 -15.44 8.05
N GLN A 98 6.37 -14.80 8.16
CA GLN A 98 7.45 -15.26 9.03
C GLN A 98 6.98 -15.34 10.47
N LYS A 99 6.31 -14.30 10.98
CA LYS A 99 5.74 -14.30 12.34
C LYS A 99 4.72 -15.41 12.56
N SER A 100 3.93 -15.75 11.54
CA SER A 100 2.96 -16.85 11.64
C SER A 100 3.62 -18.22 11.72
N ARG A 101 4.77 -18.41 11.04
CA ARG A 101 5.56 -19.64 11.07
C ARG A 101 6.23 -19.83 12.43
N THR A 102 6.85 -18.79 13.00
CA THR A 102 7.50 -18.86 14.33
C THR A 102 6.53 -19.12 15.47
N ARG A 103 5.24 -18.80 15.31
CA ARG A 103 4.22 -19.02 16.35
C ARG A 103 3.67 -20.45 16.38
N THR A 104 3.99 -21.26 15.36
CA THR A 104 3.50 -22.64 15.22
C THR A 104 4.60 -23.68 15.49
N ALA A 105 5.85 -23.23 15.73
CA ALA A 105 7.00 -24.06 16.10
C ALA A 105 7.22 -24.02 17.62
#